data_AF-A2DA05-F1
#
_entry.id   AF-A2DA05-F1
#
_cell.length_a   1.000
_cell.length_b   1.000
_cell.length_c   1.000
_cell.angle_alpha   90.00
_cell.angle_beta   90.00
_cell.angle_gamma   90.00
#
_symmetry.space_group_name_H-M   'P 1'
#
loop_
_entity.id
_entity.type
_entity.pdbx_description
1 polymer ?
#
loop_
_entity_poly.entity_id
_entity_poly.type
_entity_poly.pdbx_seq_one_letter_code
_entity_poly.pdbx_strand_id
1 'polypeptide(L)'
;MKVQYKNEFNNKSKEIEKITDKIRKIYDQFFEHDDHMKASTMLNKINAGLEDFYNRSALLDQKYMNQQQKEINKIRREQQRADQMMQKELVAQVKKEQALERANKPIVRRTGRPLVARSFIPKVIKNNDEELRLKALAERRQTEMLFGKFE
;
A
#
# COMPACT_ATOMS: atom_id res chain seq x y z
N MET A 1 -10.33 -19.63 53.34
CA MET A 1 -10.44 -20.92 52.63
C MET A 1 -11.51 -20.98 51.54
N LYS A 2 -12.80 -20.71 51.79
CA LYS A 2 -13.87 -20.88 50.76
C LYS A 2 -13.72 -20.08 49.45
N VAL A 3 -13.00 -18.95 49.47
CA VAL A 3 -12.77 -18.09 48.28
C VAL A 3 -11.70 -18.67 47.35
N GLN A 4 -10.65 -19.31 47.91
CA GLN A 4 -9.57 -19.91 47.12
C GLN A 4 -10.09 -21.09 46.29
N TYR A 5 -10.90 -21.98 46.90
CA TYR A 5 -11.54 -23.10 46.19
C TYR A 5 -12.46 -22.65 45.05
N LYS A 6 -13.19 -21.53 45.21
CA LYS A 6 -14.03 -20.97 44.14
C LYS A 6 -13.22 -20.46 42.96
N ASN A 7 -12.08 -19.82 43.21
CA ASN A 7 -11.20 -19.31 42.17
C ASN A 7 -10.51 -20.44 41.39
N GLU A 8 -10.04 -21.47 42.09
CA GLU A 8 -9.47 -22.66 41.46
C GLU A 8 -10.49 -23.41 40.60
N PHE A 9 -11.73 -23.57 41.09
CA PHE A 9 -12.80 -24.19 40.32
C PHE A 9 -13.12 -23.40 39.04
N ASN A 10 -13.22 -22.07 39.13
CA ASN A 10 -13.49 -21.21 37.98
C ASN A 10 -12.36 -21.26 36.94
N ASN A 11 -11.09 -21.30 37.38
CA ASN A 11 -9.95 -21.45 36.48
C ASN A 11 -9.98 -22.79 35.73
N LYS A 12 -10.28 -23.90 36.44
CA LYS A 12 -10.42 -25.22 35.82
C LYS A 12 -11.58 -25.26 34.82
N SER A 13 -12.72 -24.64 35.14
CA SER A 13 -13.85 -24.55 34.20
C SER A 13 -13.46 -23.82 32.90
N LYS A 14 -12.75 -22.70 33.00
CA LYS A 14 -12.24 -21.96 31.83
C LYS A 14 -11.25 -22.77 31.00
N GLU A 15 -10.41 -23.59 31.64
CA GLU A 15 -9.49 -24.48 30.92
C GLU A 15 -10.24 -25.57 30.16
N ILE A 16 -11.28 -26.16 30.78
CA ILE A 16 -12.14 -27.17 30.13
C ILE A 16 -12.87 -26.57 28.93
N GLU A 17 -13.37 -25.33 29.03
CA GLU A 17 -13.98 -24.62 27.90
C GLU A 17 -12.98 -24.42 26.75
N LYS A 18 -11.77 -23.92 27.04
CA LYS A 18 -10.71 -23.75 26.03
C LYS A 18 -10.35 -25.06 25.32
N ILE A 19 -10.30 -26.17 26.07
CA ILE A 19 -10.01 -27.49 25.51
C ILE A 19 -11.18 -27.93 24.63
N THR A 20 -12.41 -27.74 25.08
CA THR A 20 -13.62 -28.06 24.31
C THR A 20 -13.67 -27.29 22.99
N ASP A 21 -13.30 -26.01 22.99
CA ASP A 21 -13.24 -25.19 21.76
C ASP A 21 -12.19 -25.70 20.77
N LYS A 22 -11.03 -26.16 21.26
CA LYS A 22 -10.00 -26.77 20.40
C LYS A 22 -10.51 -28.08 19.79
N ILE A 23 -11.17 -28.91 20.60
CA ILE A 23 -11.74 -30.18 20.13
C ILE A 23 -12.80 -29.91 19.06
N ARG A 24 -13.68 -28.93 19.27
CA ARG A 24 -14.69 -28.51 18.27
C ARG A 24 -14.05 -28.07 16.97
N LYS A 25 -13.08 -27.16 17.02
CA LYS A 25 -12.36 -26.69 15.82
C LYS A 25 -11.74 -27.82 15.01
N ILE A 26 -11.17 -28.82 15.70
CA ILE A 26 -10.61 -30.00 15.04
C ILE A 26 -11.74 -30.84 14.45
N TYR A 27 -12.78 -31.13 15.23
CA TYR A 27 -13.93 -31.91 14.78
C TYR A 27 -14.56 -31.31 13.51
N ASP A 28 -14.77 -29.99 13.48
CA ASP A 28 -15.35 -29.25 12.35
C ASP A 28 -14.47 -29.27 11.09
N GLN A 29 -13.16 -29.49 11.22
CA GLN A 29 -12.26 -29.62 10.06
C GLN A 29 -12.35 -31.00 9.39
N PHE A 30 -12.71 -32.03 10.16
CA PHE A 30 -12.70 -33.43 9.70
C PHE A 30 -14.10 -33.99 9.45
N PHE A 31 -15.13 -33.47 10.13
CA PHE A 31 -16.50 -33.97 10.10
C PHE A 31 -17.51 -32.85 9.83
N GLU A 32 -18.72 -33.22 9.40
CA GLU A 32 -19.83 -32.28 9.30
C GLU A 32 -20.25 -31.78 10.69
N HIS A 33 -20.70 -30.52 10.74
CA HIS A 33 -20.94 -29.80 11.98
C HIS A 33 -22.11 -30.40 12.79
N ASP A 34 -21.79 -31.05 13.91
CA ASP A 34 -22.75 -31.60 14.87
C ASP A 34 -22.74 -30.80 16.18
N ASP A 35 -23.61 -29.81 16.29
CA ASP A 35 -23.65 -28.87 17.44
C ASP A 35 -24.02 -29.53 18.79
N HIS A 36 -24.63 -30.71 18.76
CA HIS A 36 -25.17 -31.37 19.96
C HIS A 36 -24.23 -32.40 20.61
N MET A 37 -23.02 -32.60 20.07
CA MET A 37 -22.08 -33.60 20.60
C MET A 37 -21.28 -33.08 21.80
N LYS A 38 -21.10 -33.96 22.81
CA LYS A 38 -20.18 -33.69 23.92
C LYS A 38 -18.72 -33.83 23.45
N ALA A 39 -17.82 -33.07 24.05
CA ALA A 39 -16.38 -33.10 23.72
C ALA A 39 -15.76 -34.51 23.77
N SER A 40 -16.17 -35.34 24.75
CA SER A 40 -15.71 -36.74 24.85
C SER A 40 -16.15 -37.60 23.67
N THR A 41 -17.38 -37.42 23.21
CA THR A 41 -17.91 -38.14 22.04
C THR A 41 -17.23 -37.69 20.76
N MET A 42 -16.95 -36.38 20.62
CA MET A 42 -16.17 -35.84 19.50
C MET A 42 -14.77 -36.47 19.46
N LEU A 43 -14.07 -36.56 20.60
CA LEU A 43 -12.76 -37.21 20.68
C LEU A 43 -12.80 -38.68 20.28
N ASN A 44 -13.81 -39.44 20.73
CA ASN A 44 -13.94 -40.85 20.35
C ASN A 44 -14.15 -41.02 18.84
N LYS A 45 -15.00 -40.18 18.22
CA LYS A 45 -15.18 -40.17 16.77
C LYS A 45 -13.90 -39.82 16.03
N ILE A 46 -13.16 -38.80 16.50
CA ILE A 46 -11.86 -38.42 15.95
C ILE A 46 -10.89 -39.60 16.03
N ASN A 47 -10.82 -40.27 17.17
CA ASN A 47 -9.92 -41.42 17.34
C ASN A 47 -10.27 -42.57 16.39
N ALA A 48 -11.55 -42.91 16.28
CA ALA A 48 -12.01 -43.93 15.34
C ALA A 48 -11.66 -43.56 13.87
N GLY A 49 -11.88 -42.30 13.48
CA GLY A 49 -11.52 -41.81 12.16
C GLY A 49 -10.01 -41.82 11.89
N LEU A 50 -9.19 -41.55 12.90
CA LEU A 50 -7.74 -41.66 12.81
C LEU A 50 -7.28 -43.11 12.67
N GLU A 51 -7.85 -44.04 13.45
CA GLU A 51 -7.56 -45.47 13.32
C GLU A 51 -7.91 -45.98 11.93
N ASP A 52 -9.08 -45.63 11.40
CA ASP A 52 -9.48 -45.97 10.04
C ASP A 52 -8.52 -45.37 9.01
N PHE A 53 -8.09 -44.12 9.20
CA PHE A 53 -7.12 -43.47 8.33
C PHE A 53 -5.76 -44.17 8.36
N TYR A 54 -5.25 -44.52 9.54
CA TYR A 54 -3.98 -45.25 9.67
C TYR A 54 -4.05 -46.60 8.98
N ASN A 55 -5.13 -47.35 9.22
CA ASN A 55 -5.36 -48.64 8.59
C ASN A 55 -5.35 -48.51 7.06
N ARG A 56 -6.08 -47.53 6.50
CA ARG A 56 -6.10 -47.25 5.05
C ARG A 56 -4.73 -46.81 4.51
N SER A 57 -4.01 -45.98 5.26
CA SER A 57 -2.70 -45.47 4.85
C SER A 57 -1.64 -46.58 4.79
N ALA A 58 -1.77 -47.62 5.62
CA ALA A 58 -0.87 -48.77 5.61
C ALA A 58 -0.99 -49.61 4.32
N LEU A 59 -2.13 -49.52 3.60
CA LEU A 59 -2.30 -50.19 2.30
C LEU A 59 -1.69 -49.39 1.12
N LEU A 60 -1.23 -48.16 1.34
CA LEU A 60 -0.71 -47.32 0.27
C LEU A 60 0.74 -47.69 -0.09
N ASP A 61 1.04 -47.69 -1.39
CA ASP A 61 2.41 -47.90 -1.88
C ASP A 61 3.31 -46.71 -1.49
N GLN A 62 4.35 -47.01 -0.72
CA GLN A 62 5.34 -46.04 -0.25
C GLN A 62 6.04 -45.31 -1.42
N LYS A 63 6.25 -45.99 -2.55
CA LYS A 63 6.91 -45.38 -3.71
C LYS A 63 6.06 -44.25 -4.31
N TYR A 64 4.76 -44.50 -4.48
CA TYR A 64 3.81 -43.51 -4.97
C TYR A 64 3.71 -42.30 -4.00
N MET A 65 3.61 -42.55 -2.70
CA MET A 65 3.54 -41.50 -1.68
C MET A 65 4.77 -40.58 -1.71
N ASN A 66 5.96 -41.16 -1.85
CA ASN A 66 7.20 -40.39 -1.95
C ASN A 66 7.26 -39.54 -3.23
N GLN A 67 6.69 -40.01 -4.34
CA GLN A 67 6.61 -39.24 -5.58
C GLN A 67 5.66 -38.04 -5.42
N GLN A 68 4.46 -38.28 -4.90
CA GLN A 68 3.49 -37.21 -4.63
C GLN A 68 4.05 -36.15 -3.66
N GLN A 69 4.74 -36.59 -2.60
CA GLN A 69 5.39 -35.65 -1.68
C GLN A 69 6.48 -34.81 -2.35
N LYS A 70 7.23 -35.39 -3.30
CA LYS A 70 8.21 -34.64 -4.10
C LYS A 70 7.54 -33.60 -4.99
N GLU A 71 6.40 -33.94 -5.61
CA GLU A 71 5.63 -33.01 -6.45
C GLU A 71 5.06 -31.85 -5.63
N ILE A 72 4.43 -32.12 -4.48
CA ILE A 72 3.94 -31.08 -3.57
C ILE A 72 5.09 -30.16 -3.12
N ASN A 73 6.23 -30.75 -2.73
CA ASN A 73 7.41 -30.00 -2.32
C ASN A 73 8.04 -29.20 -3.47
N LYS A 74 7.85 -29.62 -4.73
CA LYS A 74 8.27 -28.88 -5.92
C LYS A 74 7.37 -27.67 -6.13
N ILE A 75 6.06 -27.85 -6.11
CA ILE A 75 5.07 -26.77 -6.25
C ILE A 75 5.28 -25.71 -5.17
N ARG A 76 5.44 -26.11 -3.90
CA ARG A 76 5.71 -25.18 -2.80
C ARG A 76 6.97 -24.36 -3.02
N ARG A 77 8.04 -24.98 -3.54
CA ARG A 77 9.30 -24.28 -3.86
C ARG A 77 9.13 -23.31 -5.03
N GLU A 78 8.36 -23.67 -6.03
CA GLU A 78 8.08 -22.82 -7.19
C GLU A 78 7.24 -21.59 -6.79
N GLN A 79 6.20 -21.79 -5.97
CA GLN A 79 5.41 -20.68 -5.41
C GLN A 79 6.29 -19.74 -4.59
N GLN A 80 7.11 -20.27 -3.67
CA GLN A 80 8.02 -19.44 -2.88
C GLN A 80 9.00 -18.65 -3.73
N ARG A 81 9.51 -19.22 -4.83
CA ARG A 81 10.37 -18.49 -5.76
C ARG A 81 9.60 -17.41 -6.50
N ALA A 82 8.39 -17.70 -6.97
CA ALA A 82 7.54 -16.73 -7.67
C ALA A 82 7.22 -15.53 -6.77
N ASP A 83 6.83 -15.78 -5.52
CA ASP A 83 6.54 -14.72 -4.54
C ASP A 83 7.77 -13.85 -4.27
N GLN A 84 8.95 -14.46 -4.13
CA GLN A 84 10.20 -13.73 -3.96
C GLN A 84 10.57 -12.90 -5.19
N MET A 85 10.34 -13.40 -6.40
CA MET A 85 10.56 -12.65 -7.63
C MET A 85 9.61 -11.46 -7.73
N MET A 86 8.32 -11.67 -7.46
CA MET A 86 7.30 -10.61 -7.46
C MET A 86 7.64 -9.52 -6.44
N GLN A 87 8.05 -9.88 -5.22
CA GLN A 87 8.48 -8.90 -4.20
C GLN A 87 9.70 -8.10 -4.66
N LYS A 88 10.70 -8.74 -5.26
CA LYS A 88 11.88 -8.06 -5.79
C LYS A 88 11.52 -7.10 -6.94
N GLU A 89 10.61 -7.52 -7.82
CA GLU A 89 10.13 -6.69 -8.91
C GLU A 89 9.40 -5.45 -8.40
N LEU A 90 8.48 -5.60 -7.43
CA LEU A 90 7.79 -4.48 -6.80
C LEU A 90 8.79 -3.48 -6.18
N VAL A 91 9.80 -3.97 -5.45
CA VAL A 91 10.84 -3.11 -4.88
C VAL A 91 11.65 -2.41 -5.97
N ALA A 92 11.95 -3.08 -7.08
CA ALA A 92 12.66 -2.49 -8.21
C ALA A 92 11.81 -1.42 -8.92
N GLN A 93 10.51 -1.66 -9.09
CA GLN A 93 9.58 -0.70 -9.67
C GLN A 93 9.47 0.57 -8.81
N VAL A 94 9.32 0.44 -7.49
CA VAL A 94 9.29 1.59 -6.58
C VAL A 94 10.58 2.41 -6.66
N LYS A 95 11.75 1.75 -6.72
CA LYS A 95 13.04 2.45 -6.89
C LYS A 95 13.13 3.17 -8.23
N LYS A 96 12.63 2.53 -9.30
CA LYS A 96 12.60 3.10 -10.66
C LYS A 96 11.71 4.34 -10.69
N GLU A 97 10.53 4.27 -10.10
CA GLU A 97 9.60 5.40 -10.00
C GLU A 97 10.23 6.58 -9.24
N GLN A 98 10.81 6.33 -8.06
CA GLN A 98 11.52 7.37 -7.30
C GLN A 98 12.69 8.00 -8.08
N ALA A 99 13.40 7.22 -8.90
CA ALA A 99 14.46 7.74 -9.75
C ALA A 99 13.92 8.62 -10.88
N LEU A 100 12.81 8.21 -11.51
CA LEU A 100 12.12 9.01 -12.53
C LEU A 100 11.57 10.31 -11.95
N GLU A 101 10.96 10.28 -10.77
CA GLU A 101 10.51 11.49 -10.08
C GLU A 101 11.67 12.46 -9.82
N ARG A 102 12.82 11.97 -9.36
CA ARG A 102 14.01 12.81 -9.15
C ARG A 102 14.55 13.38 -10.46
N ALA A 103 14.54 12.60 -11.53
CA ALA A 103 14.99 13.06 -12.84
C ALA A 103 14.05 14.12 -13.45
N ASN A 104 12.74 14.00 -13.22
CA ASN A 104 11.72 14.92 -13.71
C ASN A 104 11.64 16.22 -12.89
N LYS A 105 12.23 16.28 -11.69
CA LYS A 105 12.25 17.51 -10.89
C LYS A 105 13.07 18.59 -11.61
N PRO A 106 12.54 19.82 -11.71
CA PRO A 106 13.28 20.90 -12.36
C PRO A 106 14.59 21.17 -11.59
N ILE A 107 15.68 21.32 -12.33
CA ILE A 107 16.99 21.61 -11.75
C ILE A 107 16.93 23.01 -11.12
N VAL A 108 16.96 23.06 -9.79
CA VAL A 108 17.08 24.32 -9.06
C VAL A 108 18.49 24.85 -9.30
N ARG A 109 18.60 25.85 -10.17
CA ARG A 109 19.87 26.55 -10.38
C ARG A 109 20.22 27.28 -9.08
N ARG A 110 21.41 27.00 -8.54
CA ARG A 110 22.01 27.83 -7.49
C ARG A 110 22.36 29.19 -8.09
N THR A 111 21.39 30.07 -8.20
CA THR A 111 21.69 31.50 -8.26
C THR A 111 22.41 31.82 -6.95
N GLY A 112 23.60 32.40 -7.03
CA GLY A 112 24.46 32.62 -5.86
C GLY A 112 23.85 33.58 -4.84
N ARG A 113 24.69 34.40 -4.20
CA ARG A 113 24.17 35.42 -3.26
C ARG A 113 23.17 36.34 -3.99
N PRO A 114 21.95 36.55 -3.47
CA PRO A 114 21.00 37.47 -4.08
C PRO A 114 21.64 38.85 -4.18
N LEU A 115 21.68 39.40 -5.39
CA LEU A 115 22.18 40.74 -5.64
C LEU A 115 21.20 41.74 -5.01
N VAL A 116 21.67 42.55 -4.06
CA VAL A 116 20.88 43.64 -3.49
C VAL A 116 20.67 44.69 -4.59
N ALA A 117 19.42 44.88 -5.01
CA ALA A 117 19.07 45.91 -5.98
C ALA A 117 19.34 47.31 -5.39
N ARG A 118 20.02 48.17 -6.15
CA ARG A 118 20.21 49.57 -5.76
C ARG A 118 18.87 50.28 -5.89
N SER A 119 18.37 50.87 -4.80
CA SER A 119 17.19 51.72 -4.84
C SER A 119 17.54 53.04 -5.51
N PHE A 120 16.91 53.35 -6.64
CA PHE A 120 16.96 54.66 -7.27
C PHE A 120 15.76 55.49 -6.81
N ILE A 121 16.01 56.75 -6.45
CA ILE A 121 14.94 57.71 -6.14
C ILE A 121 14.25 58.07 -7.47
N PRO A 122 12.91 57.92 -7.59
CA PRO A 122 12.21 58.27 -8.80
C PRO A 122 12.33 59.78 -9.05
N LYS A 123 12.87 60.15 -10.22
CA LYS A 123 12.86 61.54 -10.68
C LYS A 123 11.41 61.90 -11.03
N VAL A 124 10.85 62.87 -10.31
CA VAL A 124 9.56 63.47 -10.66
C VAL A 124 9.76 64.29 -11.93
N ILE A 125 9.36 63.73 -13.07
CA ILE A 125 9.28 64.48 -14.32
C ILE A 125 7.99 65.30 -14.25
N LYS A 126 8.12 66.62 -14.25
CA LYS A 126 6.96 67.50 -14.42
C LYS A 126 6.51 67.38 -15.86
N ASN A 127 5.25 66.98 -16.09
CA ASN A 127 4.67 66.99 -17.43
C ASN A 127 4.61 68.46 -17.88
N ASN A 128 5.43 68.81 -18.86
CA ASN A 128 5.40 70.14 -19.48
C ASN A 128 4.26 70.13 -20.50
N ASP A 129 3.06 70.50 -20.06
CA ASP A 129 1.83 70.51 -20.90
C ASP A 129 2.02 71.30 -22.20
N GLU A 130 2.94 72.28 -22.21
CA GLU A 130 3.29 73.06 -23.39
C GLU A 130 4.01 72.23 -24.47
N GLU A 131 4.95 71.36 -24.10
CA GLU A 131 5.64 70.49 -25.07
C GLU A 131 4.68 69.48 -25.71
N LEU A 132 3.74 68.97 -24.91
CA LEU A 132 2.70 68.06 -25.41
C LEU A 132 1.77 68.77 -26.40
N ARG A 133 1.39 70.03 -26.10
CA ARG A 133 0.58 70.86 -27.01
C ARG A 133 1.30 71.19 -28.31
N LEU A 134 2.59 71.56 -28.24
CA LEU A 134 3.41 71.84 -29.42
C LEU A 134 3.54 70.62 -30.32
N LYS A 135 3.74 69.43 -29.73
CA LYS A 135 3.82 68.18 -30.48
C LYS A 135 2.49 67.82 -31.16
N ALA A 136 1.37 67.96 -30.45
CA ALA A 136 0.05 67.73 -31.03
C ALA A 136 -0.27 68.69 -32.20
N LEU A 137 0.18 69.94 -32.12
CA LEU A 137 0.01 70.93 -33.19
C LEU A 137 0.90 70.60 -34.40
N ALA A 138 2.12 70.13 -34.17
CA ALA A 138 3.01 69.66 -35.23
C ALA A 138 2.45 68.42 -35.95
N GLU A 139 1.89 67.46 -35.22
CA GLU A 139 1.24 66.28 -35.78
C GLU A 139 0.01 66.66 -36.62
N ARG A 140 -0.85 67.56 -36.13
CA ARG A 140 -1.97 68.10 -36.93
C ARG A 140 -1.51 68.73 -38.24
N ARG A 141 -0.44 69.52 -38.18
CA ARG A 141 0.14 70.16 -39.37
C ARG A 141 0.69 69.13 -40.37
N GLN A 142 1.31 68.07 -39.88
CA GLN A 142 1.77 66.97 -40.74
C GLN A 142 0.60 66.21 -41.37
N THR A 143 -0.45 65.91 -40.62
CA THR A 143 -1.64 65.24 -41.18
C THR A 143 -2.35 66.09 -42.22
N GLU A 144 -2.47 67.41 -42.00
CA GLU A 144 -3.02 68.33 -43.00
C GLU A 144 -2.17 68.38 -44.27
N MET A 145 -0.83 68.33 -44.16
CA MET A 145 0.05 68.28 -45.32
C MET A 145 -0.05 66.97 -46.10
N LEU A 146 -0.22 65.84 -45.41
CA LEU A 146 -0.24 64.51 -46.03
C LEU A 146 -1.59 64.17 -46.67
N PHE A 147 -2.70 64.57 -46.05
CA PHE A 147 -4.04 64.15 -46.46
C PHE A 147 -4.91 65.30 -46.97
N GLY A 148 -4.40 66.54 -46.96
CA GLY A 148 -5.18 67.74 -47.28
C GLY A 148 -6.22 68.06 -46.21
N LYS A 149 -6.91 69.20 -46.36
CA LYS A 149 -8.06 69.51 -45.51
C LYS A 149 -9.25 68.68 -45.98
N PHE A 150 -9.83 67.89 -45.08
CA PHE A 150 -11.16 67.36 -45.29
C PHE A 150 -12.14 68.51 -45.01
N GLU A 151 -12.82 68.99 -46.05
CA GLU A 151 -14.01 69.84 -45.92
C GLU A 151 -15.21 69.02 -45.41
#